data_AF-A0A660WAF1-F1
#
_entry.id   AF-A0A660WAF1-F1
#
_cell.length_a   1.000
_cell.length_b   1.000
_cell.length_c   1.000
_cell.angle_alpha   90.00
_cell.angle_beta   90.00
_cell.angle_gamma   90.00
#
_symmetry.space_group_name_H-M   'P 1'
#
loop_
_entity.id
_entity.type
_entity.pdbx_description
1 polymer ?
#
loop_
_entity_poly.entity_id
_entity_poly.type
_entity_poly.pdbx_seq_one_letter_code
_entity_poly.pdbx_strand_id
1 'polypeptide(L)'
;WFEKKTLQELCSLHQYVLSESNEENKLLKKALFSSILQKCCSQREHYTYVTDGCYPKKLIYINAINLFLKQAELVTTAAEIFRRQYKILHDEEWTSPDGFILRGDARNLDFLKDKSVDMVITSPPYLGVNDYIRSMRLTWLFFPEKGIKKAIDAEIGARRKRHRKYAYEEYLRDMDMCFSEISRVLKPGGFLCLTLGKSRGRVCKGNVVEEILNLLYKYKYKIGMRVSRKIKFRRIQVPGVGSEEVIILNRAMR
;
A
#
# COMPACT_ATOMS: atom_id res chain seq x y z
N TRP A 1 12.28 -9.37 18.66
CA TRP A 1 11.67 -8.05 18.39
C TRP A 1 10.85 -7.52 19.55
N PHE A 2 10.18 -8.37 20.32
CA PHE A 2 9.32 -7.98 21.44
C PHE A 2 9.94 -8.39 22.76
N GLU A 3 9.72 -7.58 23.80
CA GLU A 3 9.94 -7.97 25.18
C GLU A 3 8.94 -9.08 25.58
N LYS A 4 9.29 -9.91 26.57
CA LYS A 4 8.54 -11.11 26.95
C LYS A 4 7.09 -10.82 27.32
N LYS A 5 6.84 -9.83 28.18
CA LYS A 5 5.48 -9.45 28.59
C LYS A 5 4.70 -8.84 27.44
N THR A 6 5.31 -7.96 26.64
CA THR A 6 4.70 -7.45 25.39
C THR A 6 4.29 -8.59 24.46
N LEU A 7 5.15 -9.60 24.29
CA LEU A 7 4.87 -10.75 23.44
C LEU A 7 3.72 -11.59 23.98
N GLN A 8 3.66 -11.82 25.30
CA GLN A 8 2.55 -12.53 25.94
C GLN A 8 1.22 -11.81 25.66
N GLU A 9 1.18 -10.49 25.83
CA GLU A 9 -0.02 -9.69 25.53
C GLU A 9 -0.41 -9.77 24.05
N LEU A 10 0.56 -9.70 23.13
CA LEU A 10 0.33 -9.88 21.69
C LEU A 10 -0.21 -11.29 21.37
N CYS A 11 0.30 -12.33 22.02
CA CYS A 11 -0.21 -13.70 21.84
C CYS A 11 -1.66 -13.83 22.32
N SER A 12 -2.01 -13.23 23.47
CA SER A 12 -3.38 -13.22 23.97
C SER A 12 -4.33 -12.47 23.02
N LEU A 13 -3.92 -11.28 22.54
CA LEU A 13 -4.68 -10.54 21.53
C LEU A 13 -4.83 -11.34 20.23
N HIS A 14 -3.77 -12.01 19.78
CA HIS A 14 -3.80 -12.84 18.59
C HIS A 14 -4.82 -13.97 18.71
N GLN A 15 -4.87 -14.67 19.86
CA GLN A 15 -5.89 -15.68 20.12
C GLN A 15 -7.31 -15.09 20.09
N TYR A 16 -7.52 -13.93 20.71
CA TYR A 16 -8.79 -13.20 20.65
C TYR A 16 -9.21 -12.82 19.22
N VAL A 17 -8.24 -12.44 18.37
CA VAL A 17 -8.51 -12.18 16.95
C VAL A 17 -8.94 -13.47 16.23
N LEU A 18 -8.25 -14.58 16.48
CA LEU A 18 -8.53 -15.85 15.80
C LEU A 18 -9.82 -16.52 16.27
N SER A 19 -10.26 -16.27 17.51
CA SER A 19 -11.51 -16.81 18.06
C SER A 19 -12.77 -16.12 17.51
N GLU A 20 -12.64 -15.05 16.72
CA GLU A 20 -13.77 -14.41 16.08
C GLU A 20 -14.42 -15.34 15.04
N SER A 21 -15.74 -15.45 15.06
CA SER A 21 -16.49 -16.32 14.14
C SER A 21 -16.93 -15.57 12.89
N ASN A 22 -17.25 -14.28 13.02
CA ASN A 22 -17.64 -13.45 11.89
C ASN A 22 -16.39 -13.02 11.09
N GLU A 23 -16.34 -13.35 9.80
CA GLU A 23 -15.15 -13.13 8.98
C GLU A 23 -14.80 -11.65 8.76
N GLU A 24 -15.81 -10.76 8.70
CA GLU A 24 -15.58 -9.31 8.57
C GLU A 24 -15.00 -8.73 9.86
N ASN A 25 -15.56 -9.10 11.01
CA ASN A 25 -15.01 -8.73 12.32
C ASN A 25 -13.61 -9.29 12.51
N LYS A 26 -13.35 -10.52 12.05
CA LYS A 26 -12.02 -11.13 12.10
C LYS A 26 -11.04 -10.35 11.25
N LEU A 27 -11.43 -9.94 10.04
CA LEU A 27 -10.59 -9.13 9.17
C LEU A 27 -10.27 -7.76 9.79
N LEU A 28 -11.27 -7.08 10.37
CA LEU A 28 -11.09 -5.83 11.10
C LEU A 28 -10.12 -6.01 12.27
N LYS A 29 -10.33 -7.04 13.10
CA LYS A 29 -9.46 -7.36 14.24
C LYS A 29 -8.02 -7.68 13.79
N LYS A 30 -7.83 -8.42 12.68
CA LYS A 30 -6.51 -8.67 12.08
C LYS A 30 -5.84 -7.37 11.64
N ALA A 31 -6.58 -6.47 11.01
CA ALA A 31 -6.06 -5.16 10.58
C ALA A 31 -5.63 -4.30 11.78
N LEU A 32 -6.47 -4.22 12.82
CA LEU A 32 -6.17 -3.54 14.08
C LEU A 32 -4.89 -4.12 14.72
N PHE A 33 -4.83 -5.43 14.89
CA PHE A 33 -3.68 -6.13 15.47
C PHE A 33 -2.40 -5.87 14.66
N SER A 34 -2.47 -6.03 13.33
CA SER A 34 -1.34 -5.79 12.44
C SER A 34 -0.79 -4.37 12.56
N SER A 35 -1.68 -3.37 12.70
CA SER A 35 -1.29 -1.95 12.74
C SER A 35 -0.50 -1.54 13.99
N ILE A 36 -0.60 -2.30 15.09
CA ILE A 36 0.11 -2.00 16.34
C ILE A 36 1.47 -2.71 16.44
N LEU A 37 1.74 -3.72 15.60
CA LEU A 37 2.94 -4.56 15.73
C LEU A 37 4.25 -3.78 15.69
N GLN A 38 4.38 -2.82 14.78
CA GLN A 38 5.58 -1.99 14.70
C GLN A 38 5.72 -1.07 15.93
N LYS A 39 4.61 -0.60 16.50
CA LYS A 39 4.61 0.23 17.72
C LYS A 39 4.99 -0.59 18.96
N CYS A 40 4.58 -1.86 19.02
CA CYS A 40 4.95 -2.82 20.07
C CYS A 40 6.39 -3.35 19.94
N CYS A 41 7.00 -3.21 18.76
CA CYS A 41 8.36 -3.69 18.51
C CYS A 41 9.39 -2.85 19.27
N SER A 42 10.33 -3.51 19.96
CA SER A 42 11.45 -2.83 20.62
C SER A 42 12.49 -2.29 19.61
N GLN A 43 12.40 -2.68 18.32
CA GLN A 43 13.20 -2.07 17.25
C GLN A 43 12.56 -0.73 16.86
N ARG A 44 13.12 0.37 17.37
CA ARG A 44 12.60 1.74 17.22
C ARG A 44 13.15 2.49 16.00
N GLU A 45 14.12 1.90 15.31
CA GLU A 45 14.61 2.41 14.05
C GLU A 45 13.54 2.32 12.94
N HIS A 46 13.89 2.83 11.75
CA HIS A 46 13.05 2.72 10.57
C HIS A 46 12.58 1.27 10.33
N TYR A 47 11.34 1.08 9.84
CA TYR A 47 10.71 -0.25 9.70
C TYR A 47 11.56 -1.24 8.88
N THR A 48 12.41 -0.73 7.98
CA THR A 48 13.34 -1.56 7.19
C THR A 48 14.31 -2.39 8.03
N TYR A 49 14.62 -1.97 9.26
CA TYR A 49 15.43 -2.80 10.16
C TYR A 49 14.73 -4.11 10.48
N VAL A 50 13.42 -4.07 10.72
CA VAL A 50 12.63 -5.29 10.93
C VAL A 50 12.56 -6.11 9.63
N THR A 51 12.32 -5.44 8.50
CA THR A 51 12.34 -6.05 7.15
C THR A 51 13.62 -6.84 6.89
N ASP A 52 14.77 -6.27 7.25
CA ASP A 52 16.11 -6.80 7.02
C ASP A 52 16.60 -7.78 8.11
N GLY A 53 15.74 -8.10 9.09
CA GLY A 53 16.10 -9.09 10.12
C GLY A 53 16.94 -8.52 11.26
N CYS A 54 17.05 -7.19 11.38
CA CYS A 54 17.79 -6.55 12.45
C CYS A 54 17.01 -6.60 13.76
N TYR A 55 17.61 -7.23 14.76
CA TYR A 55 17.05 -7.34 16.11
C TYR A 55 17.34 -6.09 16.94
N PRO A 56 16.46 -5.72 17.89
CA PRO A 56 16.70 -4.61 18.80
C PRO A 56 17.86 -4.92 19.75
N LYS A 57 18.67 -3.91 20.08
CA LYS A 57 19.76 -4.04 21.05
C LYS A 57 19.27 -4.27 22.49
N LYS A 58 18.08 -3.75 22.81
CA LYS A 58 17.42 -3.88 24.11
C LYS A 58 15.95 -4.19 23.91
N LEU A 59 15.42 -5.10 24.71
CA LEU A 59 13.99 -5.37 24.77
C LEU A 59 13.33 -4.39 25.74
N ILE A 60 12.22 -3.79 25.29
CA ILE A 60 11.48 -2.76 26.03
C ILE A 60 10.03 -3.22 26.11
N TYR A 61 9.49 -3.23 27.32
CA TYR A 61 8.08 -3.51 27.55
C TYR A 61 7.21 -2.40 26.95
N ILE A 62 6.17 -2.81 26.25
CA ILE A 62 5.16 -1.95 25.63
C ILE A 62 3.82 -2.64 25.83
N ASN A 63 2.87 -1.93 26.44
CA ASN A 63 1.53 -2.47 26.70
C ASN A 63 0.77 -2.61 25.38
N ALA A 64 0.70 -3.82 24.85
CA ALA A 64 0.08 -4.12 23.55
C ALA A 64 -1.45 -4.05 23.63
N ILE A 65 -2.04 -4.44 24.75
CA ILE A 65 -3.50 -4.39 24.98
C ILE A 65 -3.98 -2.93 24.90
N ASN A 66 -3.31 -2.02 25.59
CA ASN A 66 -3.64 -0.60 25.56
C ASN A 66 -3.49 -0.01 24.15
N LEU A 67 -2.45 -0.39 23.41
CA LEU A 67 -2.29 0.05 22.02
C LEU A 67 -3.40 -0.49 21.11
N PHE A 68 -3.83 -1.73 21.31
CA PHE A 68 -4.94 -2.33 20.57
C PHE A 68 -6.26 -1.60 20.84
N LEU A 69 -6.57 -1.33 22.12
CA LEU A 69 -7.78 -0.60 22.52
C LEU A 69 -7.81 0.82 21.93
N LYS A 70 -6.70 1.57 22.06
CA LYS A 70 -6.58 2.91 21.45
C LYS A 70 -6.74 2.88 19.93
N GLN A 71 -6.24 1.84 19.28
CA GLN A 71 -6.37 1.69 17.84
C GLN A 71 -7.81 1.35 17.44
N ALA A 72 -8.51 0.53 18.23
CA ALA A 72 -9.93 0.24 18.03
C ALA A 72 -10.78 1.50 18.19
N GLU A 73 -10.56 2.27 19.26
CA GLU A 73 -11.22 3.57 19.50
C GLU A 73 -11.00 4.52 18.32
N LEU A 74 -9.76 4.67 17.85
CA LEU A 74 -9.43 5.51 16.70
C LEU A 74 -10.20 5.11 15.44
N VAL A 75 -10.34 3.81 15.16
CA VAL A 75 -11.08 3.31 14.00
C VAL A 75 -12.57 3.57 14.13
N THR A 76 -13.14 3.36 15.32
CA THR A 76 -14.55 3.68 15.60
C THR A 76 -14.82 5.16 15.40
N THR A 77 -14.01 6.04 16.00
CA THR A 77 -14.15 7.49 15.84
C THR A 77 -13.98 7.92 14.38
N ALA A 78 -13.04 7.32 13.64
CA ALA A 78 -12.87 7.62 12.22
C ALA A 78 -14.12 7.23 11.40
N ALA A 79 -14.73 6.09 11.68
CA ALA A 79 -15.97 5.65 11.03
C ALA A 79 -17.15 6.56 11.35
N GLU A 80 -17.30 7.00 12.61
CA GLU A 80 -18.34 7.95 13.03
C GLU A 80 -18.17 9.31 12.35
N ILE A 81 -16.95 9.84 12.32
CA ILE A 81 -16.64 11.11 11.65
C ILE A 81 -16.97 11.00 10.16
N PHE A 82 -16.59 9.90 9.51
CA PHE A 82 -16.90 9.66 8.11
C PHE A 82 -18.40 9.67 7.85
N ARG A 83 -19.18 8.90 8.62
CA ARG A 83 -20.65 8.84 8.49
C ARG A 83 -21.29 10.22 8.67
N ARG A 84 -20.84 10.98 9.67
CA ARG A 84 -21.31 12.35 9.90
C ARG A 84 -20.99 13.27 8.72
N GLN A 85 -19.78 13.20 8.18
CA GLN A 85 -19.39 14.00 7.01
C GLN A 85 -20.18 13.60 5.77
N TYR A 86 -20.39 12.31 5.54
CA TYR A 86 -21.21 11.80 4.46
C TYR A 86 -22.62 12.37 4.53
N LYS A 87 -23.26 12.29 5.71
CA LYS A 87 -24.59 12.84 5.95
C LYS A 87 -24.69 14.32 5.65
N ILE A 88 -23.70 15.11 6.06
CA ILE A 88 -23.68 16.56 5.77
C ILE A 88 -23.60 16.83 4.25
N LEU A 89 -22.89 15.98 3.50
CA LEU A 89 -22.67 16.17 2.06
C LEU A 89 -23.80 15.62 1.18
N HIS A 90 -24.54 14.62 1.64
CA HIS A 90 -25.53 13.89 0.84
C HIS A 90 -26.96 13.96 1.41
N ASP A 91 -27.14 14.57 2.59
CA ASP A 91 -28.42 14.67 3.31
C ASP A 91 -29.08 13.31 3.64
N GLU A 92 -28.28 12.25 3.70
CA GLU A 92 -28.73 10.89 4.04
C GLU A 92 -27.66 10.12 4.85
N GLU A 93 -28.08 9.10 5.59
CA GLU A 93 -27.12 8.22 6.28
C GLU A 93 -26.36 7.35 5.28
N TRP A 94 -25.07 7.16 5.53
CA TRP A 94 -24.28 6.21 4.75
C TRP A 94 -24.75 4.78 5.06
N THR A 95 -25.43 4.16 4.10
CA THR A 95 -26.00 2.81 4.25
C THR A 95 -25.29 1.76 3.39
N SER A 96 -24.51 2.18 2.40
CA SER A 96 -24.07 1.25 1.37
C SER A 96 -22.68 0.67 1.56
N PRO A 97 -22.51 -0.66 1.44
CA PRO A 97 -21.21 -1.28 1.18
C PRO A 97 -20.84 -1.17 -0.32
N ASP A 98 -21.10 -0.05 -1.01
CA ASP A 98 -20.86 0.13 -2.48
C ASP A 98 -19.41 -0.11 -2.94
N GLY A 99 -18.49 -0.38 -2.01
CA GLY A 99 -17.12 -0.78 -2.28
C GLY A 99 -16.83 -2.20 -1.84
N PHE A 100 -16.11 -2.93 -2.68
CA PHE A 100 -15.49 -4.20 -2.33
C PHE A 100 -13.97 -4.06 -2.27
N ILE A 101 -13.34 -4.84 -1.39
CA ILE A 101 -11.88 -4.97 -1.33
C ILE A 101 -11.52 -6.32 -1.93
N LEU A 102 -10.77 -6.29 -3.04
CA LEU A 102 -10.28 -7.50 -3.70
C LEU A 102 -8.76 -7.53 -3.65
N ARG A 103 -8.23 -8.73 -3.43
CA ARG A 103 -6.79 -9.03 -3.52
C ARG A 103 -6.49 -9.50 -4.94
N GLY A 104 -5.68 -8.74 -5.67
CA GLY A 104 -5.26 -9.07 -7.03
C GLY A 104 -3.88 -8.53 -7.37
N ASP A 105 -3.30 -9.04 -8.47
CA ASP A 105 -2.07 -8.49 -9.06
C ASP A 105 -2.47 -7.42 -10.08
N ALA A 106 -1.95 -6.21 -10.00
CA ALA A 106 -2.33 -5.13 -10.92
C ALA A 106 -1.98 -5.41 -12.40
N ARG A 107 -1.12 -6.41 -12.66
CA ARG A 107 -0.82 -6.92 -14.01
C ARG A 107 -1.91 -7.82 -14.58
N ASN A 108 -2.89 -8.22 -13.77
CA ASN A 108 -4.05 -9.01 -14.16
C ASN A 108 -5.29 -8.59 -13.33
N LEU A 109 -6.15 -7.79 -13.94
CA LEU A 109 -7.41 -7.31 -13.36
C LEU A 109 -8.60 -8.10 -13.93
N ASP A 110 -8.46 -9.41 -14.13
CA ASP A 110 -9.50 -10.31 -14.68
C ASP A 110 -10.84 -10.26 -13.93
N PHE A 111 -10.82 -9.91 -12.66
CA PHE A 111 -12.00 -9.68 -11.82
C PHE A 111 -12.79 -8.41 -12.21
N LEU A 112 -12.27 -7.56 -13.10
CA LEU A 112 -12.94 -6.39 -13.64
C LEU A 112 -13.23 -6.56 -15.14
N LYS A 113 -14.47 -6.22 -15.52
CA LYS A 113 -14.90 -6.21 -16.92
C LYS A 113 -14.18 -5.09 -17.70
N ASP A 114 -14.02 -5.28 -18.99
CA ASP A 114 -13.56 -4.24 -19.91
C ASP A 114 -14.46 -2.99 -19.80
N LYS A 115 -13.86 -1.80 -19.87
CA LYS A 115 -14.57 -0.52 -19.88
C LYS A 115 -15.64 -0.40 -18.77
N SER A 116 -15.33 -0.88 -17.57
CA SER A 116 -16.24 -0.87 -16.41
C SER A 116 -15.93 0.22 -15.39
N VAL A 117 -14.74 0.82 -15.44
CA VAL A 117 -14.25 1.78 -14.45
C VAL A 117 -14.25 3.21 -15.01
N ASP A 118 -14.81 4.17 -14.28
CA ASP A 118 -14.83 5.59 -14.66
C ASP A 118 -13.49 6.30 -14.34
N MET A 119 -12.88 5.94 -13.20
CA MET A 119 -11.63 6.54 -12.74
C MET A 119 -10.76 5.51 -12.01
N VAL A 120 -9.46 5.55 -12.29
CA VAL A 120 -8.43 4.84 -11.52
C VAL A 120 -7.57 5.86 -10.79
N ILE A 121 -7.41 5.69 -9.48
CA ILE A 121 -6.53 6.51 -8.64
C ILE A 121 -5.47 5.57 -8.05
N THR A 122 -4.19 5.84 -8.30
CA THR A 122 -3.12 4.99 -7.79
C THR A 122 -1.80 5.72 -7.56
N SER A 123 -1.00 5.18 -6.64
CA SER A 123 0.39 5.54 -6.40
C SER A 123 1.23 4.28 -6.61
N PRO A 124 1.64 3.99 -7.87
CA PRO A 124 2.33 2.75 -8.16
C PRO A 124 3.70 2.71 -7.45
N PRO A 125 4.27 1.51 -7.23
CA PRO A 125 5.51 1.38 -6.47
C PRO A 125 6.64 2.17 -7.11
N TYR A 126 7.37 2.94 -6.28
CA TYR A 126 8.54 3.70 -6.75
C TYR A 126 9.74 2.76 -6.88
N LEU A 127 10.36 2.76 -8.06
CA LEU A 127 11.46 1.85 -8.39
C LEU A 127 12.58 1.91 -7.34
N GLY A 128 12.80 0.76 -6.71
CA GLY A 128 13.91 0.50 -5.81
C GLY A 128 13.79 1.14 -4.44
N VAL A 129 12.61 1.63 -4.04
CA VAL A 129 12.44 2.43 -2.81
C VAL A 129 12.02 1.58 -1.61
N ASN A 130 10.92 0.84 -1.73
CA ASN A 130 10.33 0.08 -0.63
C ASN A 130 10.29 -1.43 -0.94
N ASP A 131 10.30 -2.25 0.10
CA ASP A 131 9.92 -3.67 0.06
C ASP A 131 8.58 -3.81 0.80
N TYR A 132 7.46 -3.46 0.18
CA TYR A 132 6.12 -3.43 0.77
C TYR A 132 5.73 -4.76 1.36
N ILE A 133 5.95 -5.84 0.60
CA ILE A 133 5.63 -7.18 1.07
C ILE A 133 6.52 -7.43 2.28
N ARG A 134 7.86 -7.46 2.15
CA ARG A 134 8.75 -7.79 3.29
C ARG A 134 8.59 -6.87 4.51
N SER A 135 8.13 -5.63 4.34
CA SER A 135 7.87 -4.72 5.47
C SER A 135 6.77 -5.19 6.41
N MET A 136 5.85 -6.05 5.92
CA MET A 136 4.80 -6.69 6.70
C MET A 136 5.30 -7.93 7.48
N ARG A 137 6.61 -8.07 7.69
CA ARG A 137 7.24 -9.23 8.34
C ARG A 137 6.59 -9.60 9.67
N LEU A 138 6.34 -8.63 10.54
CA LEU A 138 5.74 -8.90 11.85
C LEU A 138 4.33 -9.48 11.69
N THR A 139 3.54 -8.92 10.78
CA THR A 139 2.17 -9.38 10.50
C THR A 139 2.15 -10.84 10.11
N TRP A 140 3.03 -11.29 9.22
CA TRP A 140 3.00 -12.68 8.76
C TRP A 140 3.63 -13.68 9.73
N LEU A 141 4.43 -13.21 10.69
CA LEU A 141 4.88 -14.09 11.79
C LEU A 141 3.70 -14.47 12.69
N PHE A 142 2.72 -13.57 12.86
CA PHE A 142 1.49 -13.87 13.58
C PHE A 142 0.45 -14.56 12.67
N PHE A 143 0.32 -14.12 11.42
CA PHE A 143 -0.61 -14.68 10.44
C PHE A 143 0.15 -15.29 9.26
N PRO A 144 0.74 -16.49 9.42
CA PRO A 144 1.48 -17.14 8.34
C PRO A 144 0.52 -17.51 7.20
N GLU A 145 0.84 -17.05 5.98
CA GLU A 145 0.09 -17.38 4.76
C GLU A 145 0.97 -18.16 3.78
N LYS A 146 0.36 -19.11 3.07
CA LYS A 146 1.01 -19.77 1.93
C LYS A 146 1.26 -18.73 0.82
N GLY A 147 2.38 -18.88 0.11
CA GLY A 147 2.68 -18.04 -1.06
C GLY A 147 3.35 -16.70 -0.79
N ILE A 148 3.68 -16.35 0.46
CA ILE A 148 4.43 -15.11 0.79
C ILE A 148 5.73 -15.01 -0.01
N LYS A 149 6.49 -16.10 -0.13
CA LYS A 149 7.73 -16.13 -0.94
C LYS A 149 7.46 -15.74 -2.40
N LYS A 150 6.40 -16.31 -3.00
CA LYS A 150 5.96 -15.96 -4.36
C LYS A 150 5.55 -14.48 -4.45
N ALA A 151 4.83 -13.96 -3.47
CA ALA A 151 4.46 -12.54 -3.42
C ALA A 151 5.67 -11.61 -3.31
N ILE A 152 6.66 -11.95 -2.48
CA ILE A 152 7.94 -11.22 -2.38
C ILE A 152 8.65 -11.22 -3.73
N ASP A 153 8.67 -12.35 -4.43
CA ASP A 153 9.31 -12.50 -5.75
C ASP A 153 8.57 -11.80 -6.87
N ALA A 154 7.25 -11.73 -6.81
CA ALA A 154 6.40 -11.04 -7.77
C ALA A 154 6.36 -9.51 -7.58
N GLU A 155 6.87 -8.98 -6.45
CA GLU A 155 6.79 -7.56 -6.11
C GLU A 155 7.47 -6.65 -7.15
N ILE A 156 6.70 -5.68 -7.66
CA ILE A 156 7.12 -4.74 -8.70
C ILE A 156 8.00 -3.66 -8.08
N GLY A 157 9.18 -3.40 -8.67
CA GLY A 157 10.05 -2.30 -8.26
C GLY A 157 10.65 -2.41 -6.86
N ALA A 158 10.66 -3.60 -6.24
CA ALA A 158 11.10 -3.80 -4.85
C ALA A 158 12.55 -3.30 -4.58
N ARG A 159 12.75 -2.66 -3.41
CA ARG A 159 14.06 -2.15 -2.95
C ARG A 159 15.16 -3.22 -2.97
N ARG A 160 14.85 -4.47 -2.64
CA ARG A 160 15.80 -5.59 -2.67
C ARG A 160 16.28 -5.96 -4.08
N LYS A 161 15.47 -5.69 -5.12
CA LYS A 161 15.80 -6.01 -6.52
C LYS A 161 16.66 -4.94 -7.18
N ARG A 162 16.82 -3.78 -6.52
CA ARG A 162 17.44 -2.56 -7.05
C ARG A 162 18.86 -2.75 -7.64
N HIS A 163 19.61 -3.75 -7.19
CA HIS A 163 20.97 -4.02 -7.69
C HIS A 163 21.02 -5.05 -8.84
N ARG A 164 19.89 -5.59 -9.28
CA ARG A 164 19.85 -6.51 -10.41
C ARG A 164 20.14 -5.78 -11.71
N LYS A 165 20.85 -6.44 -12.61
CA LYS A 165 21.26 -5.90 -13.93
C LYS A 165 20.08 -5.32 -14.73
N TYR A 166 18.92 -5.97 -14.67
CA TYR A 166 17.73 -5.62 -15.44
C TYR A 166 16.60 -5.05 -14.58
N ALA A 167 16.88 -4.57 -13.36
CA ALA A 167 15.84 -4.10 -12.44
C ALA A 167 14.98 -2.96 -13.01
N TYR A 168 15.60 -2.11 -13.83
CA TYR A 168 14.94 -0.99 -14.49
C TYR A 168 13.99 -1.47 -15.60
N GLU A 169 14.48 -2.34 -16.47
CA GLU A 169 13.73 -2.89 -17.61
C GLU A 169 12.60 -3.82 -17.14
N GLU A 170 12.84 -4.63 -16.11
CA GLU A 170 11.81 -5.45 -15.45
C GLU A 170 10.67 -4.58 -14.90
N TYR A 171 11.01 -3.47 -14.25
CA TYR A 171 10.03 -2.50 -13.74
C TYR A 171 9.26 -1.83 -14.88
N LEU A 172 9.98 -1.38 -15.93
CA LEU A 172 9.49 -1.04 -17.27
C LEU A 172 8.29 -1.87 -17.68
N ARG A 173 8.59 -3.15 -17.87
CA ARG A 173 7.66 -4.17 -18.36
C ARG A 173 6.51 -4.43 -17.39
N ASP A 174 6.78 -4.54 -16.09
CA ASP A 174 5.74 -4.80 -15.09
C ASP A 174 4.74 -3.64 -15.02
N MET A 175 5.22 -2.39 -15.03
CA MET A 175 4.36 -1.20 -15.06
C MET A 175 3.55 -1.12 -16.35
N ASP A 176 4.17 -1.47 -17.48
CA ASP A 176 3.51 -1.51 -18.76
C ASP A 176 2.34 -2.50 -18.81
N MET A 177 2.51 -3.69 -18.22
CA MET A 177 1.44 -4.67 -18.04
C MET A 177 0.31 -4.13 -17.16
N CYS A 178 0.63 -3.48 -16.05
CA CYS A 178 -0.38 -2.82 -15.20
C CYS A 178 -1.16 -1.76 -15.98
N PHE A 179 -0.48 -0.94 -16.78
CA PHE A 179 -1.15 0.08 -17.59
C PHE A 179 -1.99 -0.51 -18.72
N SER A 180 -1.62 -1.68 -19.25
CA SER A 180 -2.46 -2.43 -20.19
C SER A 180 -3.79 -2.78 -19.55
N GLU A 181 -3.75 -3.35 -18.35
CA GLU A 181 -4.96 -3.75 -17.62
C GLU A 181 -5.79 -2.56 -17.18
N ILE A 182 -5.16 -1.50 -16.65
CA ILE A 182 -5.83 -0.23 -16.33
C ILE A 182 -6.52 0.31 -17.59
N SER A 183 -5.85 0.30 -18.74
CA SER A 183 -6.44 0.74 -20.00
C SER A 183 -7.58 -0.16 -20.45
N ARG A 184 -7.51 -1.47 -20.24
CA ARG A 184 -8.60 -2.40 -20.58
C ARG A 184 -9.86 -2.10 -19.77
N VAL A 185 -9.73 -1.93 -18.46
CA VAL A 185 -10.88 -1.76 -17.54
C VAL A 185 -11.44 -0.34 -17.53
N LEU A 186 -10.64 0.68 -17.82
CA LEU A 186 -11.09 2.08 -17.82
C LEU A 186 -12.00 2.38 -19.02
N LYS A 187 -13.11 3.09 -18.82
CA LYS A 187 -13.99 3.55 -19.92
C LYS A 187 -13.25 4.53 -20.86
N PRO A 188 -13.62 4.59 -22.16
CA PRO A 188 -13.22 5.71 -23.02
C PRO A 188 -13.65 7.04 -22.37
N GLY A 189 -12.78 8.06 -22.39
CA GLY A 189 -13.02 9.32 -21.69
C GLY A 189 -12.77 9.27 -20.18
N GLY A 190 -12.52 8.10 -19.59
CA GLY A 190 -12.22 7.94 -18.16
C GLY A 190 -10.87 8.53 -17.74
N PHE A 191 -10.67 8.62 -16.43
CA PHE A 191 -9.50 9.27 -15.83
C PHE A 191 -8.55 8.30 -15.14
N LEU A 192 -7.25 8.54 -15.30
CA LEU A 192 -6.18 7.91 -14.55
C LEU A 192 -5.45 8.97 -13.74
N CYS A 193 -5.48 8.86 -12.41
CA CYS A 193 -4.73 9.71 -11.49
C CYS A 193 -3.53 8.93 -10.94
N LEU A 194 -2.32 9.42 -11.23
CA LEU A 194 -1.06 8.84 -10.78
C LEU A 194 -0.36 9.75 -9.79
N THR A 195 0.07 9.19 -8.66
CA THR A 195 1.04 9.83 -7.77
C THR A 195 2.40 9.17 -7.93
N LEU A 196 3.37 9.90 -8.50
CA LEU A 196 4.70 9.40 -8.83
C LEU A 196 5.80 10.21 -8.14
N GLY A 197 6.71 9.52 -7.45
CA GLY A 197 7.86 10.11 -6.80
C GLY A 197 9.13 9.86 -7.59
N LYS A 198 10.01 10.86 -7.69
CA LYS A 198 11.36 10.66 -8.22
C LYS A 198 12.26 10.09 -7.12
N SER A 199 12.58 8.80 -7.22
CA SER A 199 13.56 8.19 -6.32
C SER A 199 14.97 8.64 -6.67
N ARG A 200 15.73 9.02 -5.64
CA ARG A 200 17.17 9.30 -5.75
C ARG A 200 17.90 7.98 -5.53
N GLY A 201 18.34 7.33 -6.59
CA GLY A 201 19.02 6.03 -6.47
C GLY A 201 19.70 5.56 -7.75
N ARG A 202 20.69 4.66 -7.59
CA ARG A 202 21.51 4.10 -8.67
C ARG A 202 20.75 3.31 -9.74
N VAL A 203 19.49 2.96 -9.49
CA VAL A 203 18.64 2.17 -10.41
C VAL A 203 17.93 3.02 -11.44
N CYS A 204 17.76 4.31 -11.14
CA CYS A 204 17.10 5.24 -12.04
C CYS A 204 18.04 5.60 -13.18
N LYS A 205 17.88 4.94 -14.32
CA LYS A 205 18.41 5.43 -15.59
C LYS A 205 17.52 6.60 -16.02
N GLY A 206 17.98 7.84 -15.84
CA GLY A 206 17.23 9.03 -16.26
C GLY A 206 15.99 9.34 -15.42
N ASN A 207 14.91 9.79 -16.06
CA ASN A 207 13.69 10.26 -15.41
C ASN A 207 12.58 9.21 -15.48
N VAL A 208 12.54 8.31 -14.50
CA VAL A 208 11.53 7.23 -14.40
C VAL A 208 10.09 7.73 -14.53
N VAL A 209 9.80 8.94 -14.03
CA VAL A 209 8.46 9.53 -14.13
C VAL A 209 8.08 9.77 -15.59
N GLU A 210 8.97 10.36 -16.39
CA GLU A 210 8.73 10.59 -17.81
C GLU A 210 8.63 9.28 -18.58
N GLU A 211 9.42 8.28 -18.21
CA GLU A 211 9.41 6.96 -18.86
C GLU A 211 8.07 6.24 -18.59
N ILE A 212 7.55 6.32 -17.37
CA ILE A 212 6.20 5.86 -17.03
C ILE A 212 5.15 6.61 -17.86
N LEU A 213 5.27 7.93 -17.98
CA LEU A 213 4.34 8.73 -18.80
C LEU A 213 4.44 8.36 -20.29
N ASN A 214 5.64 8.01 -20.77
CA ASN A 214 5.85 7.57 -22.14
C ASN A 214 5.13 6.24 -22.43
N LEU A 215 5.11 5.30 -21.48
CA LEU A 215 4.33 4.06 -21.61
C LEU A 215 2.84 4.37 -21.81
N LEU A 216 2.31 5.42 -21.18
CA LEU A 216 0.88 5.77 -21.26
C LEU A 216 0.49 6.38 -22.61
N TYR A 217 1.43 6.93 -23.38
CA TYR A 217 1.14 7.43 -24.74
C TYR A 217 0.65 6.31 -25.66
N LYS A 218 1.20 5.09 -25.55
CA LYS A 218 0.78 3.96 -26.39
C LYS A 218 -0.68 3.56 -26.15
N TYR A 219 -1.19 3.86 -24.96
CA TYR A 219 -2.59 3.63 -24.57
C TYR A 219 -3.50 4.85 -24.81
N LYS A 220 -3.00 5.88 -25.52
CA LYS A 220 -3.73 7.09 -25.90
C LYS A 220 -4.19 7.94 -24.71
N TYR A 221 -3.42 7.95 -23.63
CA TYR A 221 -3.62 8.91 -22.55
C TYR A 221 -3.05 10.27 -22.91
N LYS A 222 -3.72 11.32 -22.44
CA LYS A 222 -3.24 12.70 -22.50
C LYS A 222 -3.21 13.28 -21.10
N ILE A 223 -2.15 14.01 -20.78
CA ILE A 223 -2.02 14.71 -19.49
C ILE A 223 -2.98 15.90 -19.50
N GLY A 224 -3.94 15.90 -18.57
CA GLY A 224 -4.83 17.03 -18.33
C GLY A 224 -4.31 17.96 -17.23
N MET A 225 -3.75 17.39 -16.16
CA MET A 225 -3.19 18.17 -15.05
C MET A 225 -1.94 17.48 -14.50
N ARG A 226 -0.95 18.27 -14.08
CA ARG A 226 0.29 17.80 -13.45
C ARG A 226 0.69 18.79 -12.37
N VAL A 227 0.73 18.34 -11.12
CA VAL A 227 1.04 19.18 -9.95
C VAL A 227 2.15 18.52 -9.13
N SER A 228 3.18 19.29 -8.79
CA SER A 228 4.25 18.83 -7.89
C SER A 228 3.94 19.22 -6.45
N ARG A 229 4.16 18.29 -5.50
CA ARG A 229 4.00 18.53 -4.06
C ARG A 229 5.18 17.99 -3.26
N LYS A 230 5.48 18.65 -2.14
CA LYS A 230 6.48 18.17 -1.17
C LYS A 230 5.88 17.09 -0.27
N ILE A 231 6.62 15.99 -0.06
CA ILE A 231 6.22 14.95 0.88
C ILE A 231 6.51 15.45 2.31
N LYS A 232 5.45 15.63 3.12
CA LYS A 232 5.54 16.18 4.49
C LYS A 232 6.12 15.18 5.51
N PHE A 233 5.94 13.86 5.33
CA PHE A 233 6.36 12.81 6.28
C PHE A 233 7.56 11.96 5.81
N ARG A 234 8.70 12.61 5.55
CA ARG A 234 9.89 12.02 4.90
C ARG A 234 10.54 10.83 5.63
N ARG A 235 10.43 10.77 6.97
CA ARG A 235 11.14 9.76 7.80
C ARG A 235 10.46 8.40 7.85
N ILE A 236 9.19 8.26 7.45
CA ILE A 236 8.39 7.04 7.70
C ILE A 236 7.91 6.38 6.40
N GLN A 237 7.59 7.14 5.35
CA GLN A 237 6.87 6.57 4.19
C GLN A 237 7.77 6.26 2.99
N VAL A 238 8.75 7.12 2.66
CA VAL A 238 9.53 7.00 1.41
C VAL A 238 10.94 7.59 1.58
N PRO A 239 11.94 6.85 2.11
CA PRO A 239 13.29 7.37 2.28
C PRO A 239 13.88 7.82 0.94
N GLY A 240 14.35 9.07 0.86
CA GLY A 240 15.03 9.59 -0.33
C GLY A 240 14.15 10.21 -1.42
N VAL A 241 12.83 10.27 -1.24
CA VAL A 241 11.91 10.99 -2.13
C VAL A 241 11.43 12.28 -1.45
N GLY A 242 11.84 13.44 -1.99
CA GLY A 242 11.57 14.75 -1.38
C GLY A 242 10.29 15.43 -1.88
N SER A 243 9.83 15.02 -3.05
CA SER A 243 8.66 15.52 -3.77
C SER A 243 8.07 14.42 -4.63
N GLU A 244 6.79 14.54 -4.93
CA GLU A 244 6.06 13.68 -5.85
C GLU A 244 5.15 14.52 -6.72
N GLU A 245 4.73 13.94 -7.83
CA GLU A 245 3.85 14.57 -8.80
C GLU A 245 2.52 13.84 -8.81
N VAL A 246 1.43 14.61 -8.74
CA VAL A 246 0.07 14.13 -8.96
C VAL A 246 -0.30 14.49 -10.39
N ILE A 247 -0.53 13.48 -11.21
CA ILE A 247 -0.78 13.62 -12.65
C ILE A 247 -2.15 13.02 -12.96
N ILE A 248 -3.03 13.82 -13.55
CA ILE A 248 -4.34 13.38 -14.03
C ILE A 248 -4.25 13.25 -15.55
N LEU A 249 -4.51 12.04 -16.03
CA LEU A 249 -4.55 11.70 -17.45
C LEU A 249 -5.97 11.35 -17.87
N ASN A 250 -6.36 11.77 -19.07
CA ASN A 250 -7.62 11.39 -19.70
C ASN A 250 -7.36 10.37 -20.82
N ARG A 251 -8.17 9.32 -20.89
CA ARG A 251 -8.14 8.36 -21.98
C ARG A 251 -8.98 8.86 -23.15
N ALA A 252 -8.41 8.87 -24.36
CA ALA A 252 -9.17 9.28 -25.55
C ALA A 252 -10.50 8.51 -25.74
N MET A 253 -11.55 9.20 -26.19
CA MET A 253 -12.93 8.71 -26.32
C MET A 253 -13.20 7.74 -27.49
N ARG A 254 -12.17 7.21 -28.15
CA ARG A 254 -12.37 6.35 -29.34
C ARG A 254 -12.90 4.96 -29.00
#